data_AF-A0A4R3VB12-F1
#
_entry.id   AF-A0A4R3VB12-F1
#
_cell.length_a   1.000
_cell.length_b   1.000
_cell.length_c   1.000
_cell.angle_alpha   90.00
_cell.angle_beta   90.00
_cell.angle_gamma   90.00
#
_symmetry.space_group_name_H-M   'P 1'
#
loop_
_entity.id
_entity.type
_entity.pdbx_description
1 polymer ?
#
loop_
_entity_poly.entity_id
_entity_poly.type
_entity_poly.pdbx_seq_one_letter_code
_entity_poly.pdbx_strand_id
1 'polypeptide(L)'
;MTRHLITSLIMALALNIGTSSAQTPSEREGLEKAMQTLLTATIARDIEGIMAFTPPRKMQAVAREMGKPLDEAKADLAQIGRDQDAKNGIRVIAGEYDIDQVRFGVTREGRKYAFLPYARTFEQDGRRLELTYPALALMDKGKWYVVPLSDSRILPDMQQLYPDLEGISVPESR
;
A
#
# COMPACT_ATOMS: atom_id res chain seq x y z
N MET A 1 46.50 -58.66 -14.45
CA MET A 1 45.54 -58.03 -15.39
C MET A 1 44.58 -57.22 -14.52
N THR A 2 44.44 -55.89 -14.54
CA THR A 2 44.93 -54.82 -15.43
C THR A 2 44.94 -53.54 -14.59
N ARG A 3 45.93 -52.67 -14.83
CA ARG A 3 46.19 -51.38 -14.18
C ARG A 3 45.15 -50.30 -14.54
N HIS A 4 45.28 -49.16 -13.85
CA HIS A 4 45.00 -47.76 -14.27
C HIS A 4 43.74 -47.13 -13.65
N LEU A 5 43.68 -45.85 -13.25
CA LEU A 5 44.61 -44.76 -12.89
C LEU A 5 43.69 -43.54 -12.58
N ILE A 6 43.98 -42.75 -11.53
CA ILE A 6 43.85 -41.27 -11.40
C ILE A 6 42.51 -40.59 -11.78
N THR A 7 41.94 -39.75 -10.91
CA THR A 7 42.00 -38.26 -10.96
C THR A 7 41.06 -37.64 -9.91
N SER A 8 41.61 -36.67 -9.18
CA SER A 8 40.95 -35.76 -8.23
C SER A 8 39.89 -34.86 -8.91
N LEU A 9 38.80 -34.51 -8.22
CA LEU A 9 38.19 -33.18 -8.37
C LEU A 9 37.41 -32.80 -7.10
N ILE A 10 37.98 -31.84 -6.36
CA ILE A 10 37.25 -31.00 -5.41
C ILE A 10 36.36 -30.07 -6.25
N MET A 11 35.04 -30.13 -6.06
CA MET A 11 34.12 -29.09 -6.51
C MET A 11 33.31 -28.63 -5.32
N ALA A 12 33.74 -27.51 -4.73
CA ALA A 12 32.96 -26.76 -3.76
C ALA A 12 31.70 -26.23 -4.46
N LEU A 13 30.53 -26.72 -4.10
CA LEU A 13 29.28 -26.08 -4.45
C LEU A 13 28.87 -25.16 -3.30
N ALA A 14 29.35 -23.91 -3.38
CA ALA A 14 28.74 -22.81 -2.66
C ALA A 14 27.29 -22.68 -3.17
N LEU A 15 26.33 -23.19 -2.39
CA LEU A 15 24.94 -22.80 -2.56
C LEU A 15 24.84 -21.34 -2.14
N ASN A 16 25.02 -20.46 -3.14
CA ASN A 16 24.44 -19.13 -3.13
C ASN A 16 22.97 -19.29 -2.74
N ILE A 17 22.65 -18.98 -1.48
CA ILE A 17 21.29 -18.64 -1.10
C ILE A 17 21.07 -17.25 -1.71
N GLY A 18 20.90 -17.21 -3.02
CA GLY A 18 20.21 -16.10 -3.65
C GLY A 18 18.85 -16.08 -2.99
N THR A 19 18.63 -15.11 -2.10
CA THR A 19 17.31 -14.74 -1.63
C THR A 19 16.54 -14.20 -2.84
N SER A 20 16.10 -15.13 -3.68
CA SER A 20 14.91 -14.94 -4.50
C SER A 20 13.87 -14.38 -3.54
N SER A 21 13.37 -13.17 -3.79
CA SER A 21 12.35 -12.50 -2.98
C SER A 21 11.02 -13.25 -3.13
N ALA A 22 11.01 -14.50 -2.67
CA ALA A 22 9.83 -15.32 -2.51
C ALA A 22 8.99 -14.63 -1.44
N GLN A 23 8.06 -13.83 -1.93
CA GLN A 23 6.99 -13.15 -1.23
C GLN A 23 6.42 -14.10 -0.17
N THR A 24 6.53 -13.74 1.09
CA THR A 24 6.12 -14.66 2.16
C THR A 24 4.59 -14.64 2.26
N PRO A 25 3.92 -15.79 2.49
CA PRO A 25 2.47 -15.82 2.79
C PRO A 25 2.06 -14.78 3.85
N SER A 26 2.94 -14.51 4.82
CA SER A 26 2.76 -13.47 5.84
C SER A 26 2.67 -12.03 5.32
N GLU A 27 3.31 -11.70 4.19
CA GLU A 27 3.19 -10.35 3.59
C GLU A 27 1.82 -10.14 2.99
N ARG A 28 1.31 -11.15 2.29
CA ARG A 28 -0.03 -11.18 1.71
C ARG A 28 -1.09 -11.11 2.82
N GLU A 29 -1.00 -11.98 3.82
CA GLU A 29 -1.90 -11.97 4.97
C GLU A 29 -1.87 -10.61 5.71
N GLY A 30 -0.67 -10.04 5.89
CA GLY A 30 -0.51 -8.73 6.49
C GLY A 30 -1.17 -7.61 5.68
N LEU A 31 -1.05 -7.66 4.35
CA LEU A 31 -1.69 -6.70 3.46
C LEU A 31 -3.21 -6.86 3.44
N GLU A 32 -3.70 -8.09 3.34
CA GLU A 32 -5.12 -8.41 3.36
C GLU A 32 -5.77 -7.90 4.65
N LYS A 33 -5.13 -8.15 5.81
CA LYS A 33 -5.59 -7.61 7.09
C LYS A 33 -5.60 -6.08 7.12
N ALA A 34 -4.58 -5.44 6.54
CA ALA A 34 -4.53 -3.99 6.43
C ALA A 34 -5.69 -3.43 5.57
N MET A 35 -5.95 -4.05 4.42
CA MET A 35 -7.06 -3.69 3.53
C MET A 35 -8.41 -3.90 4.20
N GLN A 36 -8.62 -5.04 4.86
CA GLN A 36 -9.86 -5.33 5.59
C GLN A 36 -10.13 -4.30 6.69
N THR A 37 -9.09 -3.94 7.45
CA THR A 37 -9.20 -2.95 8.53
C THR A 37 -9.48 -1.56 7.96
N LEU A 38 -8.77 -1.15 6.91
CA LEU A 38 -9.00 0.12 6.23
C LEU A 38 -10.44 0.21 5.67
N LEU A 39 -10.91 -0.85 5.02
CA LEU A 39 -12.26 -0.90 4.44
C LEU A 39 -13.31 -0.81 5.55
N THR A 40 -13.12 -1.54 6.65
CA THR A 40 -13.99 -1.48 7.82
C THR A 40 -14.07 -0.05 8.38
N ALA A 41 -12.92 0.60 8.57
CA ALA A 41 -12.86 2.01 9.03
C ALA A 41 -13.53 2.96 8.03
N THR A 42 -13.34 2.72 6.72
CA THR A 42 -13.94 3.52 5.64
C THR A 42 -15.46 3.43 5.66
N ILE A 43 -16.01 2.22 5.77
CA ILE A 43 -17.48 1.99 5.84
C ILE A 43 -18.05 2.54 7.15
N ALA A 44 -17.32 2.38 8.26
CA ALA A 44 -17.70 2.92 9.56
C ALA A 44 -17.55 4.45 9.66
N ARG A 45 -16.96 5.11 8.65
CA ARG A 45 -16.65 6.55 8.63
C ARG A 45 -15.73 6.96 9.80
N ASP A 46 -14.87 6.03 10.22
CA ASP A 46 -13.87 6.22 11.26
C ASP A 46 -12.63 6.92 10.68
N ILE A 47 -12.61 8.26 10.78
CA ILE A 47 -11.57 9.09 10.18
C ILE A 47 -10.20 8.77 10.77
N GLU A 48 -10.11 8.59 12.08
CA GLU A 48 -8.88 8.19 12.77
C GLU A 48 -8.40 6.81 12.30
N GLY A 49 -9.31 5.84 12.19
CA GLY A 49 -9.03 4.51 11.66
C GLY A 49 -8.50 4.54 10.23
N ILE A 50 -9.08 5.37 9.36
CA ILE A 50 -8.60 5.60 7.99
C ILE A 50 -7.21 6.24 8.00
N MET A 51 -7.02 7.27 8.82
CA MET A 51 -5.74 8.00 8.92
C MET A 51 -4.59 7.11 9.40
N ALA A 52 -4.87 6.05 10.16
CA ALA A 52 -3.87 5.08 10.59
C ALA A 52 -3.19 4.34 9.41
N PHE A 53 -3.80 4.32 8.23
CA PHE A 53 -3.26 3.74 6.99
C PHE A 53 -2.65 4.78 6.04
N THR A 54 -2.67 6.06 6.40
CA THR A 54 -1.96 7.10 5.65
C THR A 54 -0.45 6.98 5.88
N PRO A 55 0.37 6.96 4.82
CA PRO A 55 1.83 6.88 4.96
C PRO A 55 2.40 7.99 5.86
N PRO A 56 3.35 7.69 6.77
CA PRO A 56 3.85 8.67 7.74
C PRO A 56 4.43 9.92 7.10
N ARG A 57 5.18 9.78 6.00
CA ARG A 57 5.79 10.94 5.31
C ARG A 57 4.73 11.82 4.65
N LYS A 58 3.64 11.23 4.17
CA LYS A 58 2.47 11.99 3.65
C LYS A 58 1.80 12.78 4.76
N MET A 59 1.53 12.16 5.92
CA MET A 59 0.94 12.87 7.05
C MET A 59 1.85 13.99 7.57
N GLN A 60 3.17 13.76 7.59
CA GLN A 60 4.15 14.80 7.93
C GLN A 60 4.18 15.95 6.91
N ALA A 61 4.04 15.66 5.62
CA ALA A 61 3.97 16.69 4.59
C ALA A 61 2.72 17.57 4.77
N VAL A 62 1.56 16.95 4.98
CA VAL A 62 0.31 17.69 5.25
C VAL A 62 0.44 18.54 6.52
N ALA A 63 1.02 18.01 7.60
CA ALA A 63 1.24 18.79 8.82
C ALA A 63 2.12 20.03 8.58
N ARG A 64 3.20 19.89 7.78
CA ARG A 64 4.05 21.02 7.39
C ARG A 64 3.30 22.05 6.55
N GLU A 65 2.49 21.61 5.60
CA GLU A 65 1.64 22.49 4.78
C GLU A 65 0.63 23.26 5.62
N MET A 66 0.08 22.62 6.66
CA MET A 66 -0.81 23.26 7.63
C MET A 66 -0.06 24.19 8.62
N GLY A 67 1.27 24.19 8.63
CA GLY A 67 2.07 24.95 9.58
C GLY A 67 1.90 24.50 11.04
N LYS A 68 1.53 23.23 11.27
CA LYS A 68 1.15 22.69 12.57
C LYS A 68 2.02 21.51 13.01
N PRO A 69 2.19 21.28 14.33
CA PRO A 69 2.72 20.03 14.83
C PRO A 69 1.91 18.83 14.33
N LEU A 70 2.56 17.68 14.13
CA LEU A 70 1.94 16.50 13.52
C LEU A 70 0.65 16.05 14.23
N ASP A 71 0.64 16.07 15.57
CA ASP A 71 -0.51 15.59 16.33
C ASP A 71 -1.69 16.59 16.30
N GLU A 72 -1.40 17.89 16.28
CA GLU A 72 -2.41 18.93 16.09
C GLU A 72 -2.99 18.87 14.67
N ALA A 73 -2.14 18.72 13.65
CA ALA A 73 -2.58 18.56 12.27
C ALA A 73 -3.46 17.31 12.09
N LYS A 74 -3.14 16.20 12.75
CA LYS A 74 -4.00 15.00 12.73
C LYS A 74 -5.36 15.25 13.37
N ALA A 75 -5.39 15.91 14.52
CA ALA A 75 -6.65 16.23 15.21
C ALA A 75 -7.53 17.13 14.35
N ASP A 76 -6.94 18.15 13.72
CA ASP A 76 -7.63 19.07 12.82
C ASP A 76 -8.15 18.35 11.57
N LEU A 77 -7.34 17.50 10.93
CA LEU A 77 -7.75 16.71 9.78
C LEU A 77 -8.89 15.75 10.13
N ALA A 78 -8.85 15.13 11.31
CA ALA A 78 -9.93 14.28 11.79
C ALA A 78 -11.23 15.08 11.95
N GLN A 79 -11.14 16.30 12.51
CA GLN A 79 -12.29 17.19 12.64
C GLN A 79 -12.82 17.64 11.28
N ILE A 80 -11.95 18.07 10.37
CA ILE A 80 -12.32 18.47 9.00
C ILE A 80 -13.01 17.29 8.28
N GLY A 81 -12.46 16.09 8.42
CA GLY A 81 -13.02 14.87 7.85
C GLY A 81 -14.44 14.62 8.35
N ARG A 82 -14.66 14.66 9.67
CA ARG A 82 -16.00 14.52 10.27
C ARG A 82 -16.97 15.61 9.81
N ASP A 83 -16.52 16.85 9.73
CA ASP A 83 -17.36 17.96 9.30
C ASP A 83 -17.77 17.83 7.83
N GLN A 84 -16.85 17.42 6.95
CA GLN A 84 -17.14 17.15 5.54
C GLN A 84 -18.10 15.97 5.38
N ASP A 85 -17.86 14.91 6.15
CA ASP A 85 -18.67 13.71 6.18
C ASP A 85 -20.12 14.01 6.63
N ALA A 86 -20.30 14.90 7.61
CA ALA A 86 -21.61 15.38 8.03
C ALA A 86 -22.32 16.26 6.99
N LYS A 87 -21.57 17.02 6.20
CA LYS A 87 -22.10 18.01 5.23
C LYS A 87 -22.47 17.41 3.87
N ASN A 88 -21.65 16.49 3.35
CA ASN A 88 -21.71 16.14 1.93
C ASN A 88 -22.78 15.09 1.59
N GLY A 89 -23.34 14.39 2.58
CA GLY A 89 -24.31 13.31 2.36
C GLY A 89 -23.77 12.10 1.60
N ILE A 90 -22.50 12.14 1.17
CA ILE A 90 -21.79 11.05 0.49
C ILE A 90 -21.40 10.00 1.52
N ARG A 91 -21.82 8.76 1.30
CA ARG A 91 -21.50 7.62 2.16
C ARG A 91 -20.80 6.54 1.36
N VAL A 92 -19.69 6.02 1.86
CA VAL A 92 -19.17 4.74 1.35
C VAL A 92 -20.05 3.64 1.92
N ILE A 93 -20.76 2.92 1.05
CA ILE A 93 -21.68 1.85 1.44
C ILE A 93 -21.10 0.46 1.22
N ALA A 94 -20.11 0.36 0.33
CA ALA A 94 -19.36 -0.86 0.09
C ALA A 94 -17.96 -0.51 -0.43
N GLY A 95 -17.06 -1.47 -0.34
CA GLY A 95 -15.79 -1.42 -1.03
C GLY A 95 -15.23 -2.83 -1.17
N GLU A 96 -14.41 -3.01 -2.18
CA GLU A 96 -13.91 -4.32 -2.59
C GLU A 96 -12.44 -4.17 -2.96
N TYR A 97 -11.65 -5.18 -2.65
CA TYR A 97 -10.27 -5.27 -3.08
C TYR A 97 -9.99 -6.68 -3.56
N ASP A 98 -9.12 -6.81 -4.57
CA ASP A 98 -8.76 -8.11 -5.12
C ASP A 98 -7.33 -8.46 -4.69
N ILE A 99 -7.23 -9.29 -3.65
CA ILE A 99 -5.94 -9.76 -3.14
C ILE A 99 -5.28 -10.76 -4.09
N ASP A 100 -6.03 -11.47 -4.92
CA ASP A 100 -5.49 -12.45 -5.87
C ASP A 100 -4.82 -11.75 -7.06
N GLN A 101 -5.30 -10.57 -7.42
CA GLN A 101 -4.70 -9.70 -8.43
C GLN A 101 -3.58 -8.79 -7.93
N VAL A 102 -3.17 -8.93 -6.66
CA VAL A 102 -2.05 -8.16 -6.12
C VAL A 102 -0.76 -8.36 -6.93
N ARG A 103 0.01 -7.29 -7.06
CA ARG A 103 1.35 -7.27 -7.67
C ARG A 103 2.33 -6.71 -6.66
N PHE A 104 3.03 -7.61 -5.97
CA PHE A 104 4.10 -7.22 -5.05
C PHE A 104 5.37 -6.82 -5.82
N GLY A 105 6.10 -5.89 -5.23
CA GLY A 105 7.43 -5.50 -5.68
C GLY A 105 8.30 -5.10 -4.50
N VAL A 106 9.59 -4.94 -4.80
CA VAL A 106 10.59 -4.45 -3.85
C VAL A 106 11.34 -3.33 -4.54
N THR A 107 11.46 -2.17 -3.88
CA THR A 107 12.24 -1.04 -4.42
C THR A 107 13.73 -1.38 -4.42
N ARG A 108 14.54 -0.58 -5.11
CA ARG A 108 16.00 -0.73 -5.09
C ARG A 108 16.59 -0.63 -3.68
N GLU A 109 15.93 0.11 -2.79
CA GLU A 109 16.32 0.25 -1.38
C GLU A 109 15.71 -0.81 -0.45
N GLY A 110 15.00 -1.80 -1.01
CA GLY A 110 14.46 -2.93 -0.25
C GLY A 110 13.06 -2.69 0.34
N ARG A 111 12.38 -1.58 0.02
CA ARG A 111 11.00 -1.35 0.47
C ARG A 111 10.05 -2.28 -0.25
N LYS A 112 9.28 -3.04 0.51
CA LYS A 112 8.18 -3.84 -0.02
C LYS A 112 7.01 -2.92 -0.37
N TYR A 113 6.46 -3.10 -1.56
CA TYR A 113 5.25 -2.43 -2.01
C TYR A 113 4.34 -3.41 -2.76
N ALA A 114 3.10 -3.03 -2.96
CA ALA A 114 2.16 -3.79 -3.76
C ALA A 114 1.19 -2.85 -4.49
N PHE A 115 0.75 -3.29 -5.66
CA PHE A 115 -0.42 -2.73 -6.33
C PHE A 115 -1.56 -3.73 -6.30
N LEU A 116 -2.79 -3.27 -6.07
CA LEU A 116 -3.99 -4.10 -6.14
C LEU A 116 -5.20 -3.31 -6.65
N PRO A 117 -6.16 -3.96 -7.33
CA PRO A 117 -7.45 -3.36 -7.63
C PRO A 117 -8.19 -3.01 -6.33
N TYR A 118 -8.76 -1.81 -6.27
CA TYR A 118 -9.58 -1.34 -5.16
C TYR A 118 -10.79 -0.56 -5.68
N ALA A 119 -11.98 -0.96 -5.25
CA ALA A 119 -13.24 -0.33 -5.61
C ALA A 119 -13.95 0.19 -4.36
N ARG A 120 -14.68 1.29 -4.51
CA ARG A 120 -15.60 1.81 -3.50
C ARG A 120 -16.93 2.16 -4.14
N THR A 121 -18.02 1.77 -3.50
CA THR A 121 -19.37 2.18 -3.85
C THR A 121 -19.80 3.30 -2.91
N PHE A 122 -20.11 4.45 -3.49
CA PHE A 122 -20.61 5.63 -2.81
C PHE A 122 -22.12 5.73 -3.02
N GLU A 123 -22.83 6.18 -2.00
CA GLU A 123 -24.21 6.60 -2.07
C GLU A 123 -24.30 8.11 -1.84
N GLN A 124 -24.97 8.82 -2.74
CA GLN A 124 -25.25 10.24 -2.64
C GLN A 124 -26.63 10.51 -3.24
N ASP A 125 -27.50 11.20 -2.50
CA ASP A 125 -28.87 11.54 -2.93
C ASP A 125 -29.67 10.34 -3.48
N GLY A 126 -29.49 9.17 -2.85
CA GLY A 126 -30.14 7.91 -3.24
C GLY A 126 -29.57 7.25 -4.51
N ARG A 127 -28.51 7.82 -5.10
CA ARG A 127 -27.79 7.25 -6.25
C ARG A 127 -26.54 6.54 -5.78
N ARG A 128 -26.26 5.39 -6.40
CA ARG A 128 -25.04 4.62 -6.17
C ARG A 128 -24.05 4.88 -7.31
N LEU A 129 -22.80 5.16 -6.94
CA LEU A 129 -21.68 5.34 -7.85
C LEU A 129 -20.55 4.43 -7.39
N GLU A 130 -20.10 3.54 -8.26
CA GLU A 130 -18.91 2.74 -8.02
C GLU A 130 -17.70 3.40 -8.69
N LEU A 131 -16.60 3.50 -7.96
CA LEU A 131 -15.33 3.98 -8.46
C LEU A 131 -14.27 2.92 -8.22
N THR A 132 -13.59 2.53 -9.29
CA THR A 132 -12.51 1.55 -9.29
C THR A 132 -11.20 2.23 -9.68
N TYR A 133 -10.16 2.01 -8.89
CA TYR A 133 -8.82 2.50 -9.15
C TYR A 133 -7.79 1.57 -8.49
N PRO A 134 -6.53 1.61 -8.93
CA PRO A 134 -5.47 0.88 -8.25
C PRO A 134 -5.20 1.48 -6.87
N ALA A 135 -4.80 0.65 -5.92
CA ALA A 135 -4.22 1.08 -4.66
C ALA A 135 -2.73 0.75 -4.63
N LEU A 136 -1.92 1.69 -4.17
CA LEU A 136 -0.53 1.45 -3.79
C LEU A 136 -0.50 1.12 -2.29
N ALA A 137 -0.08 -0.09 -1.95
CA ALA A 137 0.32 -0.43 -0.60
C ALA A 137 1.84 -0.34 -0.47
N LEU A 138 2.34 0.29 0.59
CA LEU A 138 3.77 0.36 0.86
C LEU A 138 4.08 0.01 2.32
N MET A 139 5.15 -0.74 2.51
CA MET A 139 5.66 -1.08 3.82
C MET A 139 6.52 0.07 4.35
N ASP A 140 6.22 0.55 5.54
CA ASP A 140 7.07 1.50 6.26
C ASP A 140 7.10 1.12 7.74
N LYS A 141 8.29 1.03 8.33
CA LYS A 141 8.51 0.58 9.72
C LYS A 141 7.74 -0.70 10.10
N GLY A 142 7.65 -1.67 9.19
CA GLY A 142 6.98 -2.95 9.41
C GLY A 142 5.45 -2.92 9.36
N LYS A 143 4.84 -1.81 8.94
CA LYS A 143 3.40 -1.67 8.74
C LYS A 143 3.06 -1.38 7.27
N TRP A 144 1.98 -1.97 6.80
CA TRP A 144 1.36 -1.62 5.51
C TRP A 144 0.56 -0.32 5.63
N TYR A 145 0.87 0.62 4.73
CA TYR A 145 0.10 1.83 4.47
C TYR A 145 -0.50 1.74 3.08
N VAL A 146 -1.71 2.26 2.90
CA VAL A 146 -2.48 2.07 1.67
C VAL A 146 -2.90 3.42 1.12
N VAL A 147 -2.61 3.64 -0.16
CA VAL A 147 -2.91 4.87 -0.87
C VAL A 147 -3.75 4.53 -2.10
N PRO A 148 -5.06 4.80 -2.06
CA PRO A 148 -5.90 4.77 -3.26
C PRO A 148 -5.37 5.76 -4.31
N LEU A 149 -5.08 5.29 -5.51
CA LEU A 149 -4.58 6.11 -6.63
C LEU A 149 -5.76 6.61 -7.48
N SER A 150 -6.67 7.34 -6.83
CA SER A 150 -7.88 7.87 -7.47
C SER A 150 -7.65 9.09 -8.37
N ASP A 151 -6.43 9.65 -8.37
CA ASP A 151 -6.01 10.78 -9.20
C ASP A 151 -4.58 10.53 -9.68
N SER A 152 -4.29 10.89 -10.93
CA SER A 152 -3.00 10.64 -11.60
C SER A 152 -1.81 11.33 -10.92
N ARG A 153 -2.04 12.35 -10.08
CA ARG A 153 -1.00 13.07 -9.33
C ARG A 153 -0.53 12.32 -8.08
N ILE A 154 -1.34 11.40 -7.55
CA ILE A 154 -1.07 10.77 -6.26
C ILE A 154 0.20 9.92 -6.28
N LEU A 155 0.44 9.14 -7.34
CA LEU A 155 1.67 8.34 -7.43
C LEU A 155 2.93 9.24 -7.55
N PRO A 156 2.97 10.25 -8.44
CA PRO A 156 4.04 11.25 -8.46
C PRO A 156 4.29 11.90 -7.09
N ASP A 157 3.26 12.32 -6.37
CA ASP A 157 3.39 12.92 -5.03
C ASP A 157 4.01 11.91 -4.04
N MET A 158 3.57 10.65 -4.11
CA MET A 158 4.15 9.58 -3.30
C MET A 158 5.62 9.32 -3.63
N GLN A 159 6.02 9.40 -4.90
CA GLN A 159 7.42 9.28 -5.33
C GLN A 159 8.28 10.45 -4.83
N GLN A 160 7.73 11.66 -4.75
CA GLN A 160 8.43 12.79 -4.14
C GLN A 160 8.64 12.59 -2.62
N LEU A 161 7.65 12.03 -1.93
CA LEU A 161 7.72 11.75 -0.49
C LEU A 161 8.58 10.53 -0.16
N TYR A 162 8.60 9.55 -1.05
CA TYR A 162 9.32 8.30 -0.95
C TYR A 162 10.16 8.09 -2.23
N PRO A 163 11.36 8.71 -2.30
CA PRO A 163 12.21 8.65 -3.49
C PRO A 163 12.58 7.23 -3.93
N ASP A 164 12.56 6.27 -3.00
CA ASP A 164 12.81 4.86 -3.33
C ASP A 164 11.69 4.22 -4.17
N LEU A 165 10.53 4.87 -4.30
CA LEU A 165 9.46 4.49 -5.23
C LEU A 165 9.71 5.00 -6.67
N GLU A 166 10.79 5.73 -6.93
CA GLU A 166 11.10 6.21 -8.27
C GLU A 166 11.17 5.05 -9.28
N GLY A 167 10.58 5.26 -10.46
CA GLY A 167 10.55 4.27 -11.53
C GLY A 167 9.50 3.16 -11.38
N ILE A 168 8.79 3.06 -10.25
CA ILE A 168 7.63 2.18 -10.18
C ILE A 168 6.48 2.77 -11.00
N SER A 169 5.71 1.89 -11.65
CA SER A 169 4.52 2.25 -12.41
C SER A 169 3.35 1.37 -11.99
N VAL A 170 2.14 1.90 -12.14
CA VAL A 170 0.91 1.12 -11.95
C VAL A 170 0.90 0.01 -13.02
N PRO A 171 0.74 -1.26 -12.64
CA PRO A 171 0.63 -2.35 -13.60
C PRO A 171 -0.58 -2.13 -14.52
N GLU A 172 -0.41 -2.43 -15.81
CA GLU A 172 -1.53 -2.47 -16.73
C GLU A 172 -2.55 -3.52 -16.26
N SER A 173 -3.84 -3.15 -16.31
CA SER A 173 -4.94 -4.08 -16.03
C SER A 173 -4.91 -5.20 -17.07
N ARG A 174 -4.89 -6.46 -16.62
CA ARG A 174 -5.04 -7.62 -17.52
C ARG A 174 -6.50 -7.96 -17.75
#